data_AF-A7HV42-F1
#
_entry.id   AF-A7HV42-F1
#
_cell.length_a   1.000
_cell.length_b   1.000
_cell.length_c   1.000
_cell.angle_alpha   90.00
_cell.angle_beta   90.00
_cell.angle_gamma   90.00
#
_symmetry.space_group_name_H-M   'P 1'
#
loop_
_entity.id
_entity.type
_entity.pdbx_description
1 polymer ?
#
loop_
_entity_poly.entity_id
_entity_poly.type
_entity_poly.pdbx_seq_one_letter_code
_entity_poly.pdbx_strand_id
1 'polypeptide(L)'
;MPVCSRTGAHLMTSRGRKTGRAGLLDDLAVTSVATASPAPLAELLAPLATSTSPKPETPIQSFRNLGDLVRTARITKDLSQQELADMAGVGRRFVSELENGKATLEIGRVLKVCQALGVDLVARKR
;
A
#
# COMPACT_ATOMS: atom_id res chain seq x y z
N MET A 1 10.10 5.85 47.17
CA MET A 1 11.10 6.10 46.11
C MET A 1 10.40 6.78 44.94
N PRO A 2 10.54 8.09 44.72
CA PRO A 2 9.98 8.76 43.55
C PRO A 2 10.97 8.64 42.38
N VAL A 3 10.50 8.24 41.20
CA VAL A 3 11.25 8.42 39.95
C VAL A 3 10.54 9.45 39.08
N CYS A 4 11.31 10.46 38.74
CA CYS A 4 10.92 11.73 38.17
C CYS A 4 10.61 11.62 36.67
N SER A 5 9.60 12.39 36.28
CA SER A 5 9.09 12.70 34.95
C SER A 5 10.12 13.30 33.97
N ARG A 6 9.95 12.97 32.67
CA ARG A 6 10.35 13.75 31.47
C ARG A 6 9.97 12.88 30.24
N THR A 7 9.36 13.32 29.14
CA THR A 7 9.39 14.59 28.42
C THR A 7 8.22 14.61 27.42
N GLY A 8 7.47 15.71 27.34
CA GLY A 8 6.50 15.95 26.27
C GLY A 8 6.40 17.43 25.99
N ALA A 9 7.12 17.92 24.98
CA ALA A 9 7.00 19.28 24.47
C ALA A 9 6.64 19.20 22.98
N HIS A 10 5.35 19.42 22.72
CA HIS A 10 4.75 19.48 21.40
C HIS A 10 4.87 20.94 20.93
N LEU A 11 5.67 21.21 19.90
CA LEU A 11 5.78 22.55 19.32
C LEU A 11 5.06 22.60 17.97
N MET A 12 3.95 23.34 17.97
CA MET A 12 3.23 23.83 16.80
C MET A 12 4.14 24.77 16.00
N THR A 13 4.21 24.58 14.68
CA THR A 13 4.68 25.62 13.77
C THR A 13 3.57 26.03 12.80
N SER A 14 3.49 27.33 12.59
CA SER A 14 2.34 28.11 12.21
C SER A 14 2.21 28.32 10.69
N ARG A 15 0.97 28.51 10.26
CA ARG A 15 0.57 28.89 8.89
C ARG A 15 1.07 30.30 8.55
N GLY A 16 1.63 30.45 7.35
CA GLY A 16 1.90 31.76 6.73
C GLY A 16 1.36 31.81 5.30
N ARG A 17 0.18 32.39 5.11
CA ARG A 17 -0.41 32.69 3.79
C ARG A 17 -0.12 34.16 3.47
N LYS A 18 0.73 34.44 2.49
CA LYS A 18 0.93 35.80 1.96
C LYS A 18 0.06 36.00 0.72
N THR A 19 -0.96 36.84 0.83
CA THR A 19 -1.72 37.40 -0.29
C THR A 19 -1.06 38.72 -0.70
N GLY A 20 -0.39 38.72 -1.85
CA GLY A 20 0.15 39.91 -2.52
C GLY A 20 -0.75 40.32 -3.68
N ARG A 21 -0.91 41.62 -3.86
CA ARG A 21 -2.00 42.32 -4.55
C ARG A 21 -1.52 42.88 -5.90
N ALA A 22 -2.40 42.75 -6.91
CA ALA A 22 -2.69 43.57 -8.09
C ALA A 22 -1.63 44.46 -8.81
N GLY A 23 -1.65 44.32 -10.15
CA GLY A 23 -1.37 45.31 -11.22
C GLY A 23 -1.53 44.53 -12.56
N LEU A 24 -2.52 44.74 -13.44
CA LEU A 24 -2.80 45.91 -14.30
C LEU A 24 -1.48 46.35 -14.98
N LEU A 25 -1.27 46.46 -16.30
CA LEU A 25 -2.01 46.56 -17.56
C LEU A 25 -0.97 46.26 -18.70
N ASP A 26 -1.28 45.79 -19.90
CA ASP A 26 -1.71 46.57 -21.07
C ASP A 26 -1.96 45.67 -22.30
N ASP A 27 -2.88 46.15 -23.15
CA ASP A 27 -3.28 45.70 -24.50
C ASP A 27 -2.13 45.51 -25.52
N LEU A 28 -2.27 44.55 -26.44
CA LEU A 28 -2.19 44.67 -27.92
C LEU A 28 -1.81 43.34 -28.64
N ALA A 29 -2.83 42.80 -29.33
CA ALA A 29 -2.83 42.00 -30.57
C ALA A 29 -1.60 41.19 -31.01
N VAL A 30 -1.80 39.87 -31.17
CA VAL A 30 -1.39 39.13 -32.39
C VAL A 30 -2.44 38.06 -32.72
N THR A 31 -3.05 38.21 -33.90
CA THR A 31 -3.87 37.20 -34.59
C THR A 31 -2.98 36.10 -35.17
N SER A 32 -3.26 34.82 -34.92
CA SER A 32 -2.80 33.73 -35.80
C SER A 32 -3.71 32.50 -35.70
N VAL A 33 -3.77 31.81 -36.82
CA VAL A 33 -4.77 30.89 -37.35
C VAL A 33 -4.93 29.57 -36.60
N ALA A 34 -6.15 29.03 -36.72
CA ALA A 34 -6.59 27.71 -36.30
C ALA A 34 -5.68 26.55 -36.74
N THR A 35 -5.54 25.55 -35.87
CA THR A 35 -5.63 24.15 -36.29
C THR A 35 -6.59 23.41 -35.37
N ALA A 36 -7.55 22.76 -36.01
CA ALA A 36 -8.62 22.02 -35.41
C ALA A 36 -8.09 20.89 -34.53
N SER A 37 -8.62 20.77 -33.32
CA SER A 37 -8.70 19.48 -32.64
C SER A 37 -10.08 18.91 -32.96
N PRO A 38 -10.24 18.07 -34.00
CA PRO A 38 -11.41 17.23 -34.04
C PRO A 38 -11.22 16.23 -32.91
N ALA A 39 -12.08 16.27 -31.91
CA ALA A 39 -12.35 15.07 -31.13
C ALA A 39 -13.03 14.07 -32.09
N PRO A 40 -12.50 12.86 -32.30
CA PRO A 40 -13.33 11.77 -32.76
C PRO A 40 -13.50 10.82 -31.58
N LEU A 41 -14.72 10.79 -31.06
CA LEU A 41 -15.30 9.57 -30.50
C LEU A 41 -14.39 8.85 -29.48
N ALA A 42 -14.43 9.34 -28.25
CA ALA A 42 -14.43 8.42 -27.14
C ALA A 42 -15.42 7.25 -27.42
N GLU A 43 -15.12 6.08 -26.84
CA GLU A 43 -16.11 5.13 -26.32
C GLU A 43 -16.53 3.86 -27.09
N LEU A 44 -16.06 3.51 -28.30
CA LEU A 44 -16.55 2.27 -28.94
C LEU A 44 -15.64 1.02 -28.94
N LEU A 45 -14.35 1.08 -28.67
CA LEU A 45 -13.51 -0.14 -28.65
C LEU A 45 -12.36 -0.04 -27.65
N ALA A 46 -12.57 -0.55 -26.43
CA ALA A 46 -11.64 -1.43 -25.72
C ALA A 46 -12.13 -1.65 -24.27
N PRO A 47 -13.07 -2.60 -24.02
CA PRO A 47 -13.17 -3.15 -22.69
C PRO A 47 -11.97 -4.10 -22.46
N LEU A 48 -11.32 -3.97 -21.30
CA LEU A 48 -10.70 -5.10 -20.57
C LEU A 48 -9.39 -5.70 -21.10
N ALA A 49 -8.38 -4.90 -21.44
CA ALA A 49 -7.02 -5.43 -21.59
C ALA A 49 -6.04 -4.78 -20.60
N THR A 50 -6.26 -5.00 -19.30
CA THR A 50 -5.13 -5.00 -18.37
C THR A 50 -4.29 -6.23 -18.71
N SER A 51 -3.27 -6.04 -19.55
CA SER A 51 -2.19 -7.01 -19.72
C SER A 51 -1.37 -7.04 -18.42
N THR A 52 -1.91 -7.66 -17.38
CA THR A 52 -1.11 -8.07 -16.23
C THR A 52 -0.29 -9.27 -16.70
N SER A 53 0.85 -9.01 -17.33
CA SER A 53 1.91 -10.01 -17.45
C SER A 53 2.16 -10.53 -16.03
N PRO A 54 1.89 -11.82 -15.74
CA PRO A 54 2.08 -12.32 -14.39
C PRO A 54 3.55 -12.15 -14.05
N LYS A 55 3.85 -11.28 -13.09
CA LYS A 55 5.14 -11.28 -12.41
C LYS A 55 5.40 -12.73 -11.99
N PRO A 56 6.60 -13.30 -12.21
CA PRO A 56 6.84 -14.73 -11.97
C PRO A 56 6.41 -15.08 -10.55
N GLU A 57 5.31 -15.84 -10.44
CA GLU A 57 4.75 -16.28 -9.17
C GLU A 57 5.65 -17.41 -8.66
N THR A 58 6.51 -17.11 -7.68
CA THR A 58 7.35 -18.14 -7.08
C THR A 58 6.44 -19.16 -6.38
N PRO A 59 6.47 -20.46 -6.77
CA PRO A 59 5.58 -21.44 -6.19
C PRO A 59 5.91 -21.68 -4.72
N ILE A 60 4.87 -21.74 -3.87
CA ILE A 60 5.02 -22.10 -2.45
C ILE A 60 5.16 -23.63 -2.36
N GLN A 61 6.38 -24.12 -2.15
CA GLN A 61 6.68 -25.55 -2.03
C GLN A 61 6.86 -26.00 -0.58
N SER A 62 6.98 -25.07 0.36
CA SER A 62 7.16 -25.35 1.78
C SER A 62 6.51 -24.27 2.65
N PHE A 63 6.22 -24.61 3.91
CA PHE A 63 5.75 -23.65 4.92
C PHE A 63 6.75 -22.51 5.15
N ARG A 64 8.04 -22.76 4.97
CA ARG A 64 9.09 -21.73 5.05
C ARG A 64 8.92 -20.67 3.96
N ASN A 65 8.62 -21.08 2.71
CA ASN A 65 8.37 -20.13 1.61
C ASN A 65 7.16 -19.23 1.91
N LEU A 66 6.09 -19.80 2.47
CA LEU A 66 4.93 -19.02 2.90
C LEU A 66 5.30 -18.04 4.02
N GLY A 67 6.05 -18.49 5.03
CA GLY A 67 6.51 -17.64 6.13
C GLY A 67 7.42 -16.48 5.65
N ASP A 68 8.30 -16.73 4.69
CA ASP A 68 9.14 -15.70 4.06
C ASP A 68 8.31 -14.66 3.29
N LEU A 69 7.29 -15.10 2.56
CA LEU A 69 6.38 -14.22 1.85
C LEU A 69 5.64 -13.30 2.84
N VAL A 70 5.06 -13.88 3.90
CA VAL A 70 4.38 -13.13 4.96
C VAL A 70 5.32 -12.13 5.63
N ARG A 71 6.54 -12.56 6.00
CA ARG A 71 7.54 -11.70 6.63
C ARG A 71 7.94 -10.54 5.72
N THR A 72 8.19 -10.82 4.44
CA THR A 72 8.53 -9.81 3.44
C THR A 72 7.42 -8.79 3.31
N ALA A 73 6.18 -9.24 3.13
CA ALA A 73 5.01 -8.38 3.01
C ALA A 73 4.80 -7.51 4.26
N ARG A 74 5.04 -8.07 5.46
CA ARG A 74 4.98 -7.31 6.72
C ARG A 74 6.04 -6.20 6.77
N ILE A 75 7.29 -6.53 6.46
CA ILE A 75 8.41 -5.56 6.50
C ILE A 75 8.22 -4.46 5.46
N THR A 76 7.74 -4.78 4.26
CA THR A 76 7.43 -3.78 3.22
C THR A 76 6.35 -2.78 3.65
N LYS A 77 5.53 -3.13 4.64
CA LYS A 77 4.50 -2.25 5.22
C LYS A 77 4.94 -1.59 6.53
N ASP A 78 6.20 -1.74 6.92
CA ASP A 78 6.77 -1.21 8.17
C ASP A 78 6.01 -1.63 9.44
N LEU A 79 5.39 -2.82 9.42
CA LEU A 79 4.63 -3.34 10.55
C LEU A 79 5.52 -4.20 11.46
N SER A 80 5.36 -4.07 12.77
CA SER A 80 5.83 -5.06 13.74
C SER A 80 4.98 -6.33 13.71
N GLN A 81 5.51 -7.42 14.27
CA GLN A 81 4.73 -8.66 14.42
C GLN A 81 3.51 -8.49 15.33
N GLN A 82 3.58 -7.56 16.29
CA GLN A 82 2.45 -7.26 17.18
C GLN A 82 1.35 -6.53 16.40
N GLU A 83 1.68 -5.49 15.65
CA GLU A 83 0.70 -4.74 14.85
C GLU A 83 0.01 -5.64 13.82
N LEU A 84 0.75 -6.51 13.14
CA LEU A 84 0.15 -7.49 12.23
C LEU A 84 -0.80 -8.46 12.97
N ALA A 85 -0.40 -8.90 14.16
CA ALA A 85 -1.23 -9.80 14.97
C ALA A 85 -2.55 -9.14 15.37
N ASP A 86 -2.48 -7.87 15.79
CA ASP A 86 -3.64 -7.06 16.18
C ASP A 86 -4.57 -6.83 14.98
N MET A 87 -4.02 -6.47 13.82
CA MET A 87 -4.78 -6.31 12.57
C MET A 87 -5.48 -7.60 12.12
N ALA A 88 -4.84 -8.75 12.30
CA ALA A 88 -5.38 -10.06 11.89
C ALA A 88 -6.27 -10.72 12.96
N GLY A 89 -6.37 -10.15 14.16
CA GLY A 89 -7.09 -10.74 15.29
C GLY A 89 -6.50 -12.07 15.76
N VAL A 90 -5.17 -12.19 15.79
CA VAL A 90 -4.45 -13.39 16.25
C VAL A 90 -3.40 -13.01 17.30
N GLY A 91 -2.84 -13.99 18.02
CA GLY A 91 -1.72 -13.71 18.94
C GLY A 91 -0.39 -13.51 18.22
N ARG A 92 0.48 -12.61 18.73
CA ARG A 92 1.84 -12.36 18.18
C ARG A 92 2.68 -13.62 18.03
N ARG A 93 2.57 -14.59 18.94
CA ARG A 93 3.24 -15.89 18.83
C ARG A 93 2.87 -16.61 17.54
N PHE A 94 1.61 -16.53 17.10
CA PHE A 94 1.17 -17.14 15.84
C PHE A 94 1.85 -16.49 14.64
N VAL A 95 1.95 -15.16 14.61
CA VAL A 95 2.67 -14.45 13.54
C VAL A 95 4.14 -14.87 13.52
N SER A 96 4.80 -14.96 14.68
CA SER A 96 6.18 -15.46 14.75
C SER A 96 6.32 -16.91 14.27
N GLU A 97 5.43 -17.82 14.68
CA GLU A 97 5.45 -19.21 14.23
C GLU A 97 5.18 -19.34 12.72
N LEU A 98 4.29 -18.50 12.17
CA LEU A 98 3.99 -18.42 10.74
C LEU A 98 5.19 -17.93 9.94
N GLU A 99 5.80 -16.83 10.36
CA GLU A 99 7.00 -16.30 9.71
C GLU A 99 8.15 -17.32 9.76
N ASN A 100 8.27 -18.10 10.84
CA ASN A 100 9.26 -19.17 10.96
C ASN A 100 8.91 -20.43 10.14
N GLY A 101 7.71 -20.51 9.55
CA GLY A 101 7.30 -21.62 8.69
C GLY A 101 6.86 -22.87 9.45
N LYS A 102 6.26 -22.73 10.64
CA LYS A 102 5.72 -23.87 11.40
C LYS A 102 4.63 -24.60 10.60
N ALA A 103 4.80 -25.90 10.39
CA ALA A 103 3.89 -26.72 9.58
C ALA A 103 2.52 -26.99 10.22
N THR A 104 2.42 -26.91 11.55
CA THR A 104 1.21 -27.28 12.32
C THR A 104 0.28 -26.09 12.58
N LEU A 105 0.33 -25.05 11.76
CA LEU A 105 -0.53 -23.88 11.91
C LEU A 105 -1.91 -24.12 11.31
N GLU A 106 -2.92 -23.56 11.98
CA GLU A 106 -4.29 -23.60 11.51
C GLU A 106 -4.46 -22.71 10.26
N ILE A 107 -4.84 -23.31 9.13
CA ILE A 107 -4.94 -22.61 7.84
C ILE A 107 -5.92 -21.43 7.88
N GLY A 108 -7.01 -21.51 8.64
CA GLY A 108 -7.96 -20.41 8.77
C GLY A 108 -7.34 -19.15 9.37
N ARG A 109 -6.42 -19.31 10.33
CA ARG A 109 -5.68 -18.19 10.93
C ARG A 109 -4.59 -17.65 10.01
N VAL A 110 -3.99 -18.51 9.18
CA VAL A 110 -3.06 -18.09 8.13
C VAL A 110 -3.78 -17.17 7.13
N LEU A 111 -4.98 -17.56 6.69
CA LEU A 111 -5.80 -16.77 5.78
C LEU A 111 -6.15 -15.39 6.36
N LYS A 112 -6.47 -15.30 7.66
CA LYS A 112 -6.69 -14.01 8.34
C LYS A 112 -5.47 -13.10 8.27
N VAL A 113 -4.27 -13.65 8.48
CA VAL A 113 -3.01 -12.88 8.39
C VAL A 113 -2.75 -12.43 6.95
N CYS A 114 -2.95 -13.32 5.96
CA CYS A 114 -2.84 -12.98 4.55
C CYS A 114 -3.80 -11.84 4.17
N GLN A 115 -5.07 -11.92 4.61
CA GLN A 115 -6.07 -10.88 4.37
C GLN A 115 -5.68 -9.54 5.01
N ALA A 116 -5.21 -9.54 6.26
CA ALA A 116 -4.73 -8.33 6.92
C ALA A 116 -3.52 -7.70 6.20
N LEU A 117 -2.67 -8.52 5.57
CA LEU A 117 -1.57 -8.06 4.74
C LEU A 117 -1.98 -7.70 3.31
N GLY A 118 -3.23 -7.94 2.87
CA GLY A 118 -3.62 -7.77 1.48
C GLY A 118 -2.84 -8.70 0.53
N VAL A 119 -2.56 -9.91 0.98
CA VAL A 119 -1.90 -10.98 0.20
C VAL A 119 -2.95 -12.00 -0.18
N ASP A 120 -3.10 -12.26 -1.48
CA ASP A 120 -3.98 -13.29 -1.99
C ASP A 120 -3.29 -14.66 -2.00
N LEU A 121 -3.95 -15.66 -1.43
CA LEU A 121 -3.54 -17.05 -1.52
C LEU A 121 -4.38 -17.75 -2.58
N VAL A 122 -3.77 -18.07 -3.73
CA VAL A 122 -4.46 -18.67 -4.88
C VAL A 122 -4.10 -20.15 -4.99
N ALA A 123 -5.11 -21.01 -5.18
CA ALA A 123 -4.92 -22.41 -5.53
C ALA A 123 -5.18 -22.62 -7.03
N ARG A 124 -4.29 -23.32 -7.72
CA ARG A 124 -4.48 -23.74 -9.13
C ARG A 124 -4.22 -25.24 -9.26
N LYS A 125 -4.94 -25.90 -10.17
CA LYS A 125 -4.65 -27.29 -10.55
C LYS A 125 -3.30 -27.33 -11.27
N ARG A 126 -2.46 -28.31 -10.93
CA ARG A 126 -1.18 -28.56 -11.61
C ARG A 126 -1.40 -29.19 -12.97
#